data_AF-A0A1D8PB22-F1
#
_entry.id   AF-A0A1D8PB22-F1
#
_cell.length_a   1.000
_cell.length_b   1.000
_cell.length_c   1.000
_cell.angle_alpha   90.00
_cell.angle_beta   90.00
_cell.angle_gamma   90.00
#
_symmetry.space_group_name_H-M   'P 1'
#
loop_
_entity.id
_entity.type
_entity.pdbx_description
1 polymer ?
#
loop_
_entity_poly.entity_id
_entity_poly.type
_entity_poly.pdbx_seq_one_letter_code
_entity_poly.pdbx_strand_id
1 'polypeptide(L)'
;MKKKIMIIISGIVGFILLNIFVLNQFMNKNIESSAIENILEDNCNCEEIQFSISTKGWSLNKGIVGDTHSFILKNCDFKDFENEMKLLNQTLKSEIINFEQADLVSLSFFKDNVLIKELKIRNGRIAINN
;
A
#
# COMPACT_ATOMS: atom_id res chain seq x y z
N MET A 1 -8.38 15.29 45.97
CA MET A 1 -8.61 14.24 44.96
C MET A 1 -9.26 14.74 43.66
N LYS A 2 -10.17 15.72 43.69
CA LYS A 2 -10.89 16.22 42.50
C LYS A 2 -10.02 16.85 41.39
N LYS A 3 -8.91 17.53 41.76
CA LYS A 3 -8.02 18.22 40.81
C LYS A 3 -7.11 17.29 40.00
N LYS A 4 -6.78 16.09 40.52
CA LYS A 4 -5.92 15.11 39.81
C LYS A 4 -6.69 14.33 38.74
N ILE A 5 -7.98 14.08 38.98
CA ILE A 5 -8.86 13.39 38.02
C ILE A 5 -9.12 14.25 36.77
N MET A 6 -9.20 15.57 36.93
CA MET A 6 -9.45 16.51 35.83
C MET A 6 -8.29 16.61 34.82
N ILE A 7 -7.04 16.39 35.26
CA ILE A 7 -5.85 16.46 34.38
C ILE A 7 -5.73 15.20 33.52
N ILE A 8 -6.11 14.02 34.05
CA ILE A 8 -6.06 12.74 33.33
C ILE A 8 -7.10 12.69 32.22
N ILE A 9 -8.31 13.23 32.45
CA ILE A 9 -9.38 13.27 31.45
C ILE A 9 -9.02 14.20 30.27
N SER A 10 -8.34 15.32 30.54
CA SER A 10 -7.87 16.24 29.49
C SER A 10 -6.79 15.63 28.59
N GLY A 11 -5.93 14.74 29.12
CA GLY A 11 -4.91 14.05 28.33
C GLY A 11 -5.50 13.01 27.38
N ILE A 12 -6.55 12.30 27.81
CA ILE A 12 -7.23 11.29 26.99
C ILE A 12 -8.01 11.93 25.85
N VAL A 13 -8.72 13.05 26.12
CA VAL A 13 -9.47 13.77 25.06
C VAL A 13 -8.52 14.40 24.04
N GLY A 14 -7.36 14.90 24.45
CA GLY A 14 -6.34 15.41 23.53
C GLY A 14 -5.73 14.31 22.64
N PHE A 15 -5.52 13.11 23.18
CA PHE A 15 -5.00 11.98 22.41
C PHE A 15 -6.01 11.43 21.39
N ILE A 16 -7.31 11.43 21.73
CA ILE A 16 -8.38 11.00 20.81
C ILE A 16 -8.52 12.00 19.64
N LEU A 17 -8.45 13.31 19.93
CA LEU A 17 -8.59 14.34 18.89
C LEU A 17 -7.40 14.40 17.92
N LEU A 18 -6.18 14.10 18.38
CA LEU A 18 -5.01 14.00 17.50
C LEU A 18 -5.10 12.82 16.53
N ASN A 19 -5.58 11.65 16.98
CA ASN A 19 -5.77 10.51 16.10
C ASN A 19 -6.88 10.75 15.06
N ILE A 20 -7.96 11.45 15.42
CA ILE A 20 -9.05 11.80 14.49
C ILE A 20 -8.60 12.86 13.46
N PHE A 21 -7.78 13.83 13.87
CA PHE A 21 -7.28 14.86 12.95
C PHE A 21 -6.28 14.30 11.94
N VAL A 22 -5.43 13.36 12.36
CA VAL A 22 -4.56 12.60 11.44
C VAL A 22 -5.41 11.75 10.48
N LEU A 23 -6.44 11.03 10.97
CA LEU A 23 -7.36 10.27 10.11
C LEU A 23 -8.09 11.14 9.06
N ASN A 24 -8.47 12.36 9.42
CA ASN A 24 -9.23 13.23 8.53
C ASN A 24 -8.38 13.89 7.42
N GLN A 25 -7.05 14.00 7.57
CA GLN A 25 -6.17 14.40 6.46
C GLN A 25 -5.91 13.28 5.45
N PHE A 26 -6.06 12.01 5.86
CA PHE A 26 -5.94 10.83 4.99
C PHE A 26 -7.22 10.52 4.19
N MET A 27 -8.24 11.38 4.25
CA MET A 27 -9.42 11.35 3.37
C MET A 27 -9.13 11.87 1.95
N ASN A 28 -7.87 11.83 1.51
CA ASN A 28 -7.55 11.85 0.09
C ASN A 28 -7.68 10.41 -0.42
N LYS A 29 -8.59 10.18 -1.38
CA LYS A 29 -8.89 8.87 -1.98
C LYS A 29 -7.73 8.25 -2.78
N ASN A 30 -6.52 8.77 -2.61
CA ASN A 30 -5.34 8.40 -3.38
C ASN A 30 -4.43 7.60 -2.46
N ILE A 31 -4.08 6.38 -2.87
CA ILE A 31 -3.15 5.54 -2.12
C ILE A 31 -1.75 6.12 -2.30
N GLU A 32 -1.01 6.29 -1.21
CA GLU A 32 0.37 6.79 -1.31
C GLU A 32 1.30 5.64 -1.72
N SER A 33 2.18 5.88 -2.71
CA SER A 33 3.17 4.88 -3.13
C SER A 33 4.06 4.42 -1.98
N SER A 34 4.36 5.32 -1.03
CA SER A 34 5.16 5.03 0.17
C SER A 34 4.52 3.97 1.07
N ALA A 35 3.19 3.95 1.18
CA ALA A 35 2.50 2.93 1.97
C ALA A 35 2.65 1.53 1.34
N ILE A 36 2.62 1.46 0.00
CA ILE A 36 2.86 0.21 -0.72
C ILE A 36 4.33 -0.19 -0.59
N GLU A 37 5.26 0.76 -0.75
CA GLU A 37 6.71 0.53 -0.64
C GLU A 37 7.09 -0.05 0.72
N ASN A 38 6.61 0.55 1.82
CA ASN A 38 6.89 0.05 3.18
C ASN A 38 6.41 -1.39 3.37
N ILE A 39 5.22 -1.75 2.87
CA ILE A 39 4.72 -3.13 2.98
C ILE A 39 5.56 -4.09 2.15
N LEU A 40 6.03 -3.66 0.96
CA LEU A 40 6.93 -4.47 0.16
C LEU A 40 8.27 -4.69 0.88
N GLU A 41 8.85 -3.66 1.50
CA GLU A 41 10.08 -3.77 2.30
C GLU A 41 9.93 -4.70 3.50
N ASP A 42 8.79 -4.65 4.20
CA ASP A 42 8.54 -5.46 5.40
C ASP A 42 8.21 -6.93 5.08
N ASN A 43 7.66 -7.22 3.89
CA ASN A 43 7.10 -8.54 3.57
C ASN A 43 7.82 -9.26 2.43
N CYS A 44 8.64 -8.58 1.63
CA CYS A 44 9.39 -9.19 0.54
C CYS A 44 10.87 -9.31 0.89
N ASN A 45 11.41 -10.52 0.80
CA ASN A 45 12.84 -10.75 0.96
C ASN A 45 13.60 -10.46 -0.34
N CYS A 46 13.76 -9.18 -0.66
CA CYS A 46 14.46 -8.68 -1.84
C CYS A 46 15.73 -7.93 -1.46
N GLU A 47 16.75 -7.99 -2.32
CA GLU A 47 17.97 -7.19 -2.13
C GLU A 47 17.69 -5.70 -2.34
N GLU A 48 16.81 -5.39 -3.28
CA GLU A 48 16.46 -4.02 -3.62
C GLU A 48 14.99 -3.91 -4.03
N ILE A 49 14.32 -2.87 -3.53
CA ILE A 49 12.97 -2.47 -3.94
C ILE A 49 13.09 -1.01 -4.38
N GLN A 50 12.63 -0.73 -5.61
CA GLN A 50 12.68 0.60 -6.19
C GLN A 50 11.30 1.01 -6.65
N PHE A 51 10.83 2.17 -6.20
CA PHE A 51 9.72 2.85 -6.83
C PHE A 51 10.09 3.28 -8.26
N SER A 52 9.29 2.85 -9.24
CA SER A 52 9.53 3.12 -10.66
C SER A 52 8.73 4.31 -11.16
N ILE A 53 7.40 4.26 -11.03
CA ILE A 53 6.51 5.33 -11.48
C ILE A 53 5.19 5.28 -10.73
N SER A 54 4.59 6.44 -10.48
CA SER A 54 3.18 6.54 -10.10
C SER A 54 2.52 7.57 -10.98
N THR A 55 1.37 7.20 -11.52
CA THR A 55 0.48 8.13 -12.22
C THR A 55 -0.77 8.30 -11.38
N LYS A 56 -1.03 9.53 -10.95
CA LYS A 56 -2.29 9.86 -10.28
C LYS A 56 -3.43 9.78 -11.29
N GLY A 57 -4.48 9.07 -10.92
CA GLY A 57 -5.69 8.95 -11.70
C GLY A 57 -6.42 10.28 -11.86
N TRP A 58 -7.08 10.49 -13.01
CA TRP A 58 -7.95 11.65 -13.23
C TRP A 58 -9.42 11.20 -13.15
N SER A 59 -10.20 11.85 -12.28
CA SER A 59 -11.65 11.65 -12.22
C SER A 59 -12.33 12.33 -13.42
N LEU A 60 -12.63 11.58 -14.48
CA LEU A 60 -13.46 12.07 -15.59
C LEU A 60 -14.93 11.71 -15.31
N ASN A 61 -15.86 12.56 -15.75
CA ASN A 61 -17.32 12.40 -15.56
C ASN A 61 -17.93 11.07 -16.07
N LYS A 62 -17.13 10.14 -16.61
CA LYS A 62 -17.52 8.81 -17.12
C LYS A 62 -16.88 7.63 -16.38
N GLY A 63 -16.08 7.88 -15.34
CA GLY A 63 -15.41 6.83 -14.55
C GLY A 63 -14.16 7.38 -13.85
N ILE A 64 -13.86 6.82 -12.68
CA ILE A 64 -12.61 7.11 -11.97
C ILE A 64 -11.52 6.27 -12.66
N VAL A 65 -10.58 6.93 -13.36
CA VAL A 65 -9.27 6.32 -13.62
C VAL A 65 -8.53 6.46 -12.30
N GLY A 66 -8.16 5.35 -11.66
CA GLY A 66 -7.52 5.40 -10.34
C GLY A 66 -6.00 5.45 -10.45
N ASP A 67 -5.35 5.50 -9.28
CA ASP A 67 -3.90 5.63 -9.22
C ASP A 67 -3.19 4.36 -9.71
N THR A 68 -2.11 4.55 -10.46
CA THR A 68 -1.18 3.47 -10.81
C THR A 68 0.11 3.62 -10.00
N HIS A 69 0.61 2.52 -9.47
CA HIS A 69 1.88 2.44 -8.73
C HIS A 69 2.72 1.29 -9.27
N SER A 70 3.95 1.57 -9.68
CA SER A 70 4.85 0.59 -10.24
C SER A 70 6.13 0.48 -9.42
N PHE A 71 6.52 -0.75 -9.11
CA PHE A 71 7.71 -1.08 -8.33
C PHE A 71 8.57 -2.11 -9.05
N ILE A 72 9.89 -1.96 -8.92
CA ILE A 72 10.89 -2.91 -9.37
C ILE A 72 11.46 -3.59 -8.14
N LEU A 73 11.41 -4.91 -8.09
CA LEU A 73 11.95 -5.72 -7.00
C LEU A 73 13.08 -6.60 -7.54
N LYS A 74 14.29 -6.48 -6.99
CA LYS A 74 15.46 -7.18 -7.49
C LYS A 74 15.93 -8.27 -6.52
N ASN A 75 16.34 -9.38 -7.12
CA ASN A 75 16.99 -10.52 -6.48
C ASN A 75 16.21 -11.04 -5.27
N CYS A 76 14.89 -11.13 -5.41
CA CYS A 76 14.03 -11.62 -4.34
C CYS A 76 14.10 -13.14 -4.21
N ASP A 77 14.09 -13.62 -2.96
CA ASP A 77 14.03 -15.04 -2.64
C ASP A 77 12.57 -15.46 -2.39
N PHE A 78 12.03 -16.26 -3.31
CA PHE A 78 10.69 -16.83 -3.21
C PHE A 78 10.80 -18.36 -3.29
N LYS A 79 10.14 -19.05 -2.37
CA LYS A 79 9.98 -20.51 -2.40
C LYS A 79 8.79 -20.92 -3.26
N ASP A 80 7.68 -20.20 -3.12
CA ASP A 80 6.47 -20.37 -3.91
C ASP A 80 5.89 -19.00 -4.26
N PHE A 81 6.24 -18.54 -5.46
CA PHE A 81 5.81 -17.25 -5.95
C PHE A 81 4.29 -17.05 -5.89
N GLU A 82 3.49 -18.07 -6.23
CA GLU A 82 2.04 -17.87 -6.26
C GLU A 82 1.45 -17.71 -4.87
N ASN A 83 1.92 -18.53 -3.93
CA ASN A 83 1.48 -18.45 -2.55
C ASN A 83 1.93 -17.14 -1.90
N GLU A 84 3.18 -16.74 -2.12
CA GLU A 84 3.75 -15.51 -1.58
C GLU A 84 3.05 -14.27 -2.15
N MET A 85 2.72 -14.24 -3.44
CA MET A 85 1.97 -13.12 -4.02
C MET A 85 0.51 -13.06 -3.54
N LYS A 86 -0.11 -14.21 -3.23
CA LYS A 86 -1.44 -14.24 -2.59
C LYS A 86 -1.39 -13.67 -1.19
N LEU A 87 -0.40 -14.05 -0.39
CA LEU A 87 -0.19 -13.51 0.96
C LEU A 87 0.10 -12.01 0.90
N LEU A 88 1.01 -11.58 0.02
CA LEU A 88 1.32 -10.17 -0.17
C LEU A 88 0.08 -9.34 -0.54
N ASN A 89 -0.75 -9.83 -1.47
CA ASN A 89 -1.99 -9.14 -1.83
C ASN A 89 -3.00 -9.09 -0.67
N GLN A 90 -3.02 -10.10 0.21
CA GLN A 90 -3.83 -10.05 1.42
C GLN A 90 -3.31 -9.01 2.41
N THR A 91 -1.99 -8.97 2.64
CA THR A 91 -1.34 -7.97 3.50
C THR A 91 -1.62 -6.54 3.01
N LEU A 92 -1.43 -6.29 1.71
CA LEU A 92 -1.72 -4.98 1.10
C LEU A 92 -3.18 -4.55 1.33
N LYS A 93 -4.15 -5.48 1.22
CA LYS A 93 -5.56 -5.19 1.50
C LYS A 93 -5.86 -4.91 2.97
N SER A 94 -5.21 -5.62 3.88
CA SER A 94 -5.47 -5.48 5.31
C SER A 94 -4.82 -4.24 5.90
N GLU A 95 -3.67 -3.84 5.37
CA GLU A 95 -2.86 -2.76 5.95
C GLU A 95 -3.06 -1.42 5.25
N ILE A 96 -3.38 -1.41 3.95
CA ILE A 96 -3.71 -0.18 3.22
C ILE A 96 -5.22 0.02 3.19
N ILE A 97 -5.69 1.01 3.94
CA ILE A 97 -7.09 1.43 3.92
C ILE A 97 -7.47 1.83 2.49
N ASN A 98 -8.60 1.31 2.01
CA ASN A 98 -9.10 1.55 0.65
C ASN A 98 -8.17 1.07 -0.48
N PHE A 99 -7.31 0.07 -0.25
CA PHE A 99 -6.43 -0.49 -1.30
C PHE A 99 -7.14 -0.85 -2.60
N GLU A 100 -8.43 -1.23 -2.52
CA GLU A 100 -9.27 -1.53 -3.68
C GLU A 100 -9.50 -0.32 -4.62
N GLN A 101 -9.17 0.90 -4.19
CA GLN A 101 -9.24 2.13 -4.99
C GLN A 101 -7.97 2.36 -5.84
N ALA A 102 -6.88 1.60 -5.62
CA ALA A 102 -5.76 1.57 -6.57
C ALA A 102 -6.22 0.88 -7.85
N ASP A 103 -6.16 1.60 -8.97
CA ASP A 103 -6.53 1.03 -10.27
C ASP A 103 -5.52 -0.02 -10.69
N LEU A 104 -4.22 0.25 -10.46
CA LEU A 104 -3.16 -0.68 -10.79
C LEU A 104 -1.95 -0.57 -9.86
N VAL A 105 -1.57 -1.67 -9.22
CA VAL A 105 -0.24 -1.86 -8.65
C VAL A 105 0.51 -2.87 -9.52
N SER A 106 1.67 -2.49 -10.05
CA SER A 106 2.51 -3.31 -10.90
C SER A 106 3.83 -3.61 -10.20
N LEU A 107 4.13 -4.88 -9.98
CA LEU A 107 5.36 -5.34 -9.37
C LEU A 107 6.18 -6.11 -10.42
N SER A 108 7.36 -5.62 -10.75
CA SER A 108 8.26 -6.24 -11.71
C SER A 108 9.45 -6.86 -10.98
N PHE A 109 9.57 -8.18 -11.06
CA PHE A 109 10.60 -8.95 -10.36
C PHE A 109 11.77 -9.22 -11.30
N PHE A 110 12.96 -8.79 -10.91
CA PHE A 110 14.20 -8.97 -11.65
C PHE A 110 15.17 -9.88 -10.90
N LYS A 111 15.91 -10.71 -11.63
CA LYS A 111 17.06 -11.46 -11.13
C LYS A 111 18.24 -11.21 -12.06
N ASP A 112 19.36 -10.74 -11.51
CA ASP A 112 20.55 -10.38 -12.30
C ASP A 112 20.23 -9.44 -13.48
N ASN A 113 19.37 -8.44 -13.24
CA ASN A 113 18.85 -7.49 -14.24
C ASN A 113 17.98 -8.10 -15.37
N VAL A 114 17.55 -9.35 -15.24
CA VAL A 114 16.59 -9.98 -16.16
C VAL A 114 15.21 -10.01 -15.51
N LEU A 115 14.18 -9.51 -16.22
CA LEU A 115 12.79 -9.61 -15.78
C LEU A 115 12.38 -11.09 -15.74
N ILE A 116 12.07 -11.60 -14.56
CA ILE A 116 11.65 -13.00 -14.37
C ILE A 116 10.15 -13.14 -14.27
N LYS A 117 9.47 -12.19 -13.61
CA LYS A 117 8.03 -12.22 -13.37
C LYS A 117 7.46 -10.81 -13.26
N GLU A 118 6.18 -10.68 -13.55
CA GLU A 118 5.41 -9.47 -13.35
C GLU A 118 4.10 -9.83 -12.63
N LEU A 119 3.75 -9.07 -11.59
CA LEU A 119 2.45 -9.16 -10.93
C LEU A 119 1.71 -7.85 -11.14
N LYS A 120 0.46 -7.94 -11.60
CA LYS A 120 -0.45 -6.80 -11.68
C LYS A 120 -1.58 -7.03 -10.70
N ILE A 121 -1.85 -6.04 -9.85
CA ILE A 121 -2.98 -6.03 -8.92
C ILE A 121 -3.89 -4.88 -9.35
N ARG A 122 -5.11 -5.19 -9.76
CA ARG A 122 -6.10 -4.20 -10.17
C ARG A 122 -7.27 -4.18 -9.22
N ASN A 123 -7.60 -3.02 -8.66
CA ASN A 123 -8.68 -2.87 -7.68
C ASN A 123 -8.55 -3.90 -6.54
N GLY A 124 -7.33 -4.07 -6.02
CA GLY A 124 -6.97 -5.06 -5.01
C GLY A 124 -7.02 -6.54 -5.46
N ARG A 125 -7.23 -6.85 -6.73
CA ARG A 125 -7.28 -8.25 -7.22
C ARG A 125 -6.09 -8.54 -8.09
N ILE A 126 -5.41 -9.67 -7.84
CA ILE A 126 -4.36 -10.15 -8.72
C ILE A 126 -4.97 -10.36 -10.12
N ALA A 127 -4.51 -9.59 -11.09
CA ALA A 127 -4.80 -9.76 -12.50
C ALA A 127 -3.80 -10.78 -13.06
N ILE A 128 -4.20 -12.05 -13.06
CA ILE A 128 -3.43 -13.11 -13.69
C ILE A 128 -3.62 -12.94 -15.20
N ASN A 129 -2.57 -12.55 -15.93
CA ASN A 129 -2.54 -12.71 -17.38
C ASN A 129 -2.23 -14.19 -17.66
N ASN A 130 -3.21 -14.92 -18.19
CA ASN A 130 -2.97 -16.18 -18.91
C ASN A 130 -2.28 -15.88 -20.24
#